data_AF-A0AAD2PVR5-F1
#
_entry.id   AF-A0AAD2PVR5-F1
#
_cell.length_a   1.000
_cell.length_b   1.000
_cell.length_c   1.000
_cell.angle_alpha   90.00
_cell.angle_beta   90.00
_cell.angle_gamma   90.00
#
_symmetry.space_group_name_H-M   'P 1'
#
loop_
_entity.id
_entity.type
_entity.pdbx_description
1 polymer ?
#
loop_
_entity_poly.entity_id
_entity_poly.type
_entity_poly.pdbx_seq_one_letter_code
_entity_poly.pdbx_strand_id
1 'polypeptide(L)'
;MRFTSILKTVHVLLIINWCLLIHNTKASSTCFTDGDELKAAVRQFVNDGCSDDYNCNNEIVQKYGWPIGSWCVSQVTSMRGIFLLQSDFNDDISPWDTSSVTDMSRMFYDASSFHLEDLSSWEVSSVTDMSEMFRRASSFNGDISSWDTSRVTDMDSIFAGASSFNQDLSTWDVSSAETLREIFWGASSFNQDLSSWNTSRVVSMKRLFKDASSFNQDLSLWDTSNVRDMRSMFGGASSFNQDLSTWVTSQVTTFQGMFQEASSFDQDISSWDTSKVTDISGMFRFASSFNQDLSAWDLSSVQNMQEVFRGALSFNQDLCSWGIKLLPEQRQQQHQQQQQQQQQPQEITMTDMFAESGCYLSMDPHLLQDSAGPFCSSTCKERVCFYNHQDLKSAVDSYSMLLEEEECSRSKSRNSNNPDCVLANEIIGTYGFPIGSWCISKNVTDMSFLFANMKTFNQDISGWDVSSVSTMEGMFSFASSFNQDLSSWDTSRVTDMQRMFWGASAFAQDLSSWDVSNIQNADGMFAGTAAFLDKSQVCRWSEAWKNLAAVDCNEEGRTTTSSAAITFALYGCILSLLITSILMIY
;
A
#
# COMPACT_ATOMS: atom_id res chain seq x y z
N MET A 1 15.75 -63.39 -24.18
CA MET A 1 15.23 -63.60 -22.80
C MET A 1 16.26 -63.21 -21.72
N ARG A 2 16.84 -62.01 -21.78
CA ARG A 2 17.65 -61.45 -20.66
C ARG A 2 17.33 -60.00 -20.29
N PHE A 3 16.48 -59.32 -21.07
CA PHE A 3 16.08 -57.93 -20.78
C PHE A 3 14.86 -57.80 -19.85
N THR A 4 13.98 -58.81 -19.80
CA THR A 4 12.80 -58.81 -18.90
C THR A 4 13.14 -59.13 -17.45
N SER A 5 14.30 -59.75 -17.19
CA SER A 5 14.76 -60.02 -15.82
C SER A 5 15.35 -58.78 -15.16
N ILE A 6 16.02 -57.91 -15.91
CA ILE A 6 16.68 -56.71 -15.37
C ILE A 6 15.64 -55.63 -15.03
N LEU A 7 14.59 -55.47 -15.84
CA LEU A 7 13.50 -54.51 -15.54
C LEU A 7 12.71 -54.88 -14.28
N LYS A 8 12.51 -56.18 -14.00
CA LYS A 8 11.86 -56.63 -12.75
C LYS A 8 12.77 -56.40 -11.54
N THR A 9 14.07 -56.60 -11.67
CA THR A 9 15.02 -56.33 -10.56
C THR A 9 15.16 -54.84 -10.28
N VAL A 10 15.10 -53.97 -11.30
CA VAL A 10 15.15 -52.50 -11.12
C VAL A 10 13.86 -51.96 -10.51
N HIS A 11 12.68 -52.46 -10.92
CA HIS A 11 11.42 -52.10 -10.25
C HIS A 11 11.35 -52.60 -8.81
N VAL A 12 11.81 -53.83 -8.54
CA VAL A 12 11.88 -54.37 -7.19
C VAL A 12 12.93 -53.62 -6.35
N LEU A 13 14.06 -53.19 -6.92
CA LEU A 13 15.02 -52.32 -6.23
C LEU A 13 14.49 -50.91 -5.99
N LEU A 14 13.71 -50.31 -6.89
CA LEU A 14 13.07 -49.01 -6.66
C LEU A 14 11.97 -49.11 -5.60
N ILE A 15 11.21 -50.21 -5.57
CA ILE A 15 10.19 -50.48 -4.54
C ILE A 15 10.85 -50.86 -3.20
N ILE A 16 11.97 -51.59 -3.20
CA ILE A 16 12.75 -51.89 -1.98
C ILE A 16 13.47 -50.64 -1.49
N ASN A 17 13.94 -49.76 -2.38
CA ASN A 17 14.52 -48.47 -1.99
C ASN A 17 13.41 -47.54 -1.46
N TRP A 18 12.20 -47.56 -2.04
CA TRP A 18 11.00 -46.92 -1.48
C TRP A 18 10.57 -47.55 -0.13
N CYS A 19 10.64 -48.87 0.04
CA CYS A 19 10.34 -49.55 1.31
C CYS A 19 11.44 -49.39 2.37
N LEU A 20 12.70 -49.18 1.98
CA LEU A 20 13.80 -48.80 2.86
C LEU A 20 13.78 -47.29 3.17
N LEU A 21 13.22 -46.47 2.27
CA LEU A 21 12.90 -45.05 2.51
C LEU A 21 11.77 -44.88 3.55
N ILE A 22 10.88 -45.87 3.69
CA ILE A 22 9.89 -45.91 4.79
C ILE A 22 10.57 -46.25 6.14
N HIS A 23 11.79 -46.80 6.15
CA HIS A 23 12.45 -47.22 7.40
C HIS A 23 13.08 -46.10 8.25
N ASN A 24 13.00 -44.83 7.83
CA ASN A 24 13.30 -43.69 8.72
C ASN A 24 12.09 -42.80 9.02
N THR A 25 10.87 -43.24 8.68
CA THR A 25 9.63 -42.60 9.15
C THR A 25 9.25 -43.16 10.51
N LYS A 26 10.01 -42.81 11.55
CA LYS A 26 9.58 -43.09 12.92
C LYS A 26 8.50 -42.07 13.26
N ALA A 27 7.24 -42.41 12.99
CA ALA A 27 6.10 -41.64 13.48
C ALA A 27 6.28 -41.45 15.00
N SER A 28 6.23 -40.20 15.46
CA SER A 28 6.43 -39.86 16.86
C SER A 28 5.46 -40.67 17.73
N SER A 29 5.97 -41.50 18.64
CA SER A 29 5.15 -42.08 19.70
C SER A 29 4.83 -41.08 20.81
N THR A 30 5.39 -39.87 20.74
CA THR A 30 5.35 -38.86 21.80
C THR A 30 4.62 -37.63 21.28
N CYS A 31 3.43 -37.36 21.81
CA CYS A 31 2.70 -36.14 21.50
C CYS A 31 3.13 -35.01 22.42
N PHE A 32 3.22 -33.80 21.86
CA PHE A 32 3.35 -32.60 22.65
C PHE A 32 2.04 -32.34 23.39
N THR A 33 2.11 -32.12 24.70
CA THR A 33 0.96 -31.74 25.54
C THR A 33 1.04 -30.29 26.01
N ASP A 34 2.16 -29.63 25.70
CA ASP A 34 2.51 -28.30 26.17
C ASP A 34 3.11 -27.47 25.03
N GLY A 35 2.62 -26.24 24.88
CA GLY A 35 3.05 -25.32 23.83
C GLY A 35 4.50 -24.85 24.01
N ASP A 36 4.97 -24.74 25.26
CA ASP A 36 6.34 -24.33 25.55
C ASP A 36 7.33 -25.46 25.20
N GLU A 37 6.99 -26.73 25.46
CA GLU A 37 7.77 -27.88 24.98
C GLU A 37 7.87 -27.90 23.46
N LEU A 38 6.76 -27.68 22.75
CA LEU A 38 6.74 -27.62 21.28
C LEU A 38 7.61 -26.48 20.76
N LYS A 39 7.44 -25.28 21.31
CA LYS A 39 8.25 -24.09 20.95
C LYS A 39 9.74 -24.30 21.17
N ALA A 40 10.14 -24.94 22.28
CA ALA A 40 11.54 -25.26 22.54
C ALA A 40 12.08 -26.26 21.51
N ALA A 41 11.29 -27.30 21.18
CA ALA A 41 11.66 -28.29 20.17
C ALA A 41 11.79 -27.68 18.77
N VAL A 42 10.85 -26.81 18.35
CA VAL A 42 10.91 -26.08 17.07
C VAL A 42 12.18 -25.24 16.98
N ARG A 43 12.47 -24.43 18.01
CA ARG A 43 13.68 -23.58 18.02
C ARG A 43 14.95 -24.40 17.89
N GLN A 44 15.04 -25.52 18.60
CA GLN A 44 16.21 -26.39 18.48
C GLN A 44 16.27 -27.04 17.09
N PHE A 45 15.14 -27.50 16.54
CA PHE A 45 15.09 -28.08 15.19
C PHE A 45 15.59 -27.11 14.11
N VAL A 46 15.13 -25.84 14.15
CA VAL A 46 15.55 -24.81 13.19
C VAL A 46 17.02 -24.42 13.41
N ASN A 47 17.44 -24.19 14.67
CA ASN A 47 18.83 -23.81 14.97
C ASN A 47 19.85 -24.91 14.61
N ASP A 48 19.44 -26.17 14.67
CA ASP A 48 20.27 -27.30 14.28
C ASP A 48 20.30 -27.52 12.75
N GLY A 49 19.56 -26.71 11.97
CA GLY A 49 19.53 -26.76 10.51
C GLY A 49 18.77 -27.97 9.94
N CYS A 50 17.83 -28.53 10.70
CA CYS A 50 17.17 -29.80 10.35
C CYS A 50 16.03 -29.65 9.33
N SER A 51 15.63 -28.41 9.00
CA SER A 51 14.68 -28.09 7.94
C SER A 51 15.14 -28.61 6.57
N ASP A 52 16.39 -28.33 6.20
CA ASP A 52 16.95 -28.68 4.89
C ASP A 52 17.81 -29.95 4.86
N ASP A 53 18.06 -30.58 6.01
CA ASP A 53 18.90 -31.78 6.13
C ASP A 53 18.09 -33.05 6.42
N TYR A 54 17.84 -33.84 5.37
CA TYR A 54 17.17 -35.14 5.46
C TYR A 54 17.97 -36.20 6.26
N ASN A 55 19.25 -35.91 6.59
CA ASN A 55 20.08 -36.74 7.47
C ASN A 55 20.21 -36.16 8.88
N CYS A 56 19.48 -35.09 9.23
CA CYS A 56 19.52 -34.56 10.59
C CYS A 56 19.18 -35.66 11.59
N ASN A 57 20.07 -35.89 12.54
CA ASN A 57 20.01 -36.99 13.51
C ASN A 57 20.28 -36.50 14.94
N ASN A 58 19.77 -35.31 15.28
CA ASN A 58 19.86 -34.74 16.62
C ASN A 58 18.86 -35.40 17.59
N GLU A 59 18.94 -35.03 18.87
CA GLU A 59 18.07 -35.56 19.92
C GLU A 59 16.58 -35.24 19.65
N ILE A 60 16.27 -34.10 19.03
CA ILE A 60 14.91 -33.68 18.70
C ILE A 60 14.29 -34.58 17.63
N VAL A 61 15.00 -34.84 16.52
CA VAL A 61 14.55 -35.75 15.46
C VAL A 61 14.42 -37.18 15.99
N GLN A 62 15.32 -37.62 16.88
CA GLN A 62 15.18 -38.93 17.52
C GLN A 62 13.95 -39.03 18.45
N LYS A 63 13.56 -37.92 19.10
CA LYS A 63 12.43 -37.87 20.03
C LYS A 63 11.08 -37.71 19.33
N TYR A 64 10.98 -36.81 18.36
CA TYR A 64 9.71 -36.40 17.72
C TYR A 64 9.61 -36.73 16.23
N GLY A 65 10.69 -37.17 15.59
CA GLY A 65 10.70 -37.53 14.18
C GLY A 65 11.04 -36.38 13.22
N TRP A 66 11.08 -36.71 11.93
CA TRP A 66 11.30 -35.82 10.81
C TRP A 66 10.39 -36.26 9.65
N PRO A 67 9.82 -35.35 8.84
CA PRO A 67 9.93 -33.88 8.93
C PRO A 67 9.12 -33.29 10.11
N ILE A 68 9.30 -32.00 10.40
CA ILE A 68 8.56 -31.30 11.47
C ILE A 68 7.03 -31.40 11.31
N GLY A 69 6.51 -31.47 10.08
CA GLY A 69 5.10 -31.72 9.81
C GLY A 69 4.56 -33.07 10.34
N SER A 70 5.44 -34.03 10.65
CA SER A 70 5.05 -35.34 11.21
C SER A 70 4.87 -35.35 12.74
N TRP A 71 5.13 -34.23 13.41
CA TRP A 71 5.08 -34.13 14.86
C TRP A 71 3.63 -34.21 15.38
N CYS A 72 3.42 -34.98 16.45
CA CYS A 72 2.09 -35.09 17.07
C CYS A 72 1.81 -33.88 17.98
N VAL A 73 0.98 -32.95 17.50
CA VAL A 73 0.62 -31.71 18.22
C VAL A 73 -0.85 -31.65 18.69
N SER A 74 -1.60 -32.75 18.52
CA SER A 74 -3.06 -32.79 18.75
C SER A 74 -3.52 -32.51 20.19
N GLN A 75 -2.62 -32.51 21.18
CA GLN A 75 -2.92 -32.19 22.59
C GLN A 75 -2.45 -30.78 22.98
N VAL A 76 -1.82 -30.04 22.06
CA VAL A 76 -1.36 -28.67 22.32
C VAL A 76 -2.55 -27.72 22.24
N THR A 77 -2.76 -26.95 23.31
CA THR A 77 -3.87 -25.99 23.41
C THR A 77 -3.44 -24.54 23.16
N SER A 78 -2.13 -24.25 23.24
CA SER A 78 -1.55 -22.95 22.93
C SER A 78 -0.37 -23.12 21.98
N MET A 79 -0.45 -22.49 20.82
CA MET A 79 0.61 -22.39 19.82
C MET A 79 1.30 -21.02 19.85
N ARG A 80 1.20 -20.31 20.99
CA ARG A 80 1.69 -18.95 21.14
C ARG A 80 3.18 -18.81 20.80
N GLY A 81 3.46 -18.11 19.70
CA GLY A 81 4.80 -17.78 19.27
C GLY A 81 5.74 -18.98 19.10
N ILE A 82 5.25 -20.11 18.59
CA ILE A 82 6.09 -21.28 18.29
C ILE A 82 7.20 -20.93 17.29
N PHE A 83 6.87 -20.16 16.24
CA PHE A 83 7.81 -19.71 15.20
C PHE A 83 8.21 -18.23 15.34
N LEU A 84 8.07 -17.68 16.55
CA LEU A 84 8.42 -16.29 16.85
C LEU A 84 9.89 -16.00 16.46
N LEU A 85 10.08 -15.01 15.59
CA LEU A 85 11.37 -14.54 15.06
C LEU A 85 12.14 -15.60 14.26
N GLN A 86 11.49 -16.66 13.78
CA GLN A 86 12.11 -17.65 12.90
C GLN A 86 12.07 -17.17 11.45
N SER A 87 12.95 -16.21 11.10
CA SER A 87 12.93 -15.50 9.81
C SER A 87 13.06 -16.42 8.59
N ASP A 88 13.73 -17.56 8.74
CA ASP A 88 14.08 -18.47 7.64
C ASP A 88 13.18 -19.71 7.61
N PHE A 89 12.25 -19.84 8.57
CA PHE A 89 11.39 -21.01 8.67
C PHE A 89 10.36 -21.05 7.53
N ASN A 90 10.31 -22.17 6.82
CA ASN A 90 9.33 -22.43 5.75
C ASN A 90 9.00 -23.92 5.56
N ASP A 91 9.18 -24.75 6.61
CA ASP A 91 8.85 -26.17 6.51
C ASP A 91 7.34 -26.42 6.45
N ASP A 92 6.93 -27.52 5.82
CA ASP A 92 5.54 -27.94 5.75
C ASP A 92 5.01 -28.41 7.13
N ILE A 93 3.99 -27.70 7.59
CA ILE A 93 3.24 -27.94 8.83
C ILE A 93 1.73 -28.06 8.57
N SER A 94 1.31 -28.12 7.30
CA SER A 94 -0.09 -28.40 6.93
C SER A 94 -0.67 -29.69 7.54
N PRO A 95 0.12 -30.74 7.88
CA PRO A 95 -0.43 -31.96 8.50
C PRO A 95 -0.70 -31.85 10.01
N TRP A 96 -0.36 -30.74 10.66
CA TRP A 96 -0.56 -30.58 12.10
C TRP A 96 -2.06 -30.57 12.47
N ASP A 97 -2.42 -31.34 13.49
CA ASP A 97 -3.77 -31.34 14.07
C ASP A 97 -3.93 -30.17 15.05
N THR A 98 -4.61 -29.12 14.61
CA THR A 98 -4.83 -27.88 15.38
C THR A 98 -6.17 -27.84 16.12
N SER A 99 -6.95 -28.93 16.10
CA SER A 99 -8.33 -28.96 16.63
C SER A 99 -8.47 -28.64 18.13
N SER A 100 -7.41 -28.84 18.90
CA SER A 100 -7.34 -28.52 20.34
C SER A 100 -6.85 -27.10 20.65
N VAL A 101 -6.38 -26.36 19.64
CA VAL A 101 -5.71 -25.07 19.84
C VAL A 101 -6.74 -23.98 20.14
N THR A 102 -6.43 -23.16 21.14
CA THR A 102 -7.26 -22.02 21.59
C THR A 102 -6.54 -20.68 21.47
N ASP A 103 -5.20 -20.69 21.42
CA ASP A 103 -4.35 -19.50 21.34
C ASP A 103 -3.28 -19.71 20.26
N MET A 104 -3.34 -18.92 19.18
CA MET A 104 -2.37 -18.87 18.08
C MET A 104 -1.61 -17.54 18.03
N SER A 105 -1.69 -16.73 19.11
CA SER A 105 -1.09 -15.40 19.13
C SER A 105 0.41 -15.44 18.86
N ARG A 106 0.88 -14.52 18.02
CA ARG A 106 2.29 -14.36 17.60
C ARG A 106 2.93 -15.61 16.99
N MET A 107 2.16 -16.64 16.58
CA MET A 107 2.71 -17.93 16.15
C MET A 107 3.82 -17.79 15.09
N PHE A 108 3.64 -16.92 14.10
CA PHE A 108 4.58 -16.61 13.01
C PHE A 108 5.06 -15.15 13.02
N TYR A 109 5.07 -14.50 14.19
CA TYR A 109 5.54 -13.13 14.30
C TYR A 109 7.00 -13.02 13.82
N ASP A 110 7.25 -12.15 12.84
CA ASP A 110 8.53 -11.90 12.17
C ASP A 110 9.14 -13.14 11.49
N ALA A 111 8.31 -14.12 11.10
CA ALA A 111 8.72 -15.25 10.26
C ALA A 111 8.73 -14.83 8.77
N SER A 112 9.68 -13.96 8.41
CA SER A 112 9.66 -13.23 7.12
C SER A 112 9.67 -14.10 5.87
N SER A 113 10.28 -15.29 5.91
CA SER A 113 10.36 -16.22 4.76
C SER A 113 9.22 -17.24 4.72
N PHE A 114 8.32 -17.24 5.71
CA PHE A 114 7.22 -18.19 5.77
C PHE A 114 6.23 -17.94 4.61
N HIS A 115 6.08 -18.93 3.73
CA HIS A 115 5.32 -18.91 2.49
C HIS A 115 4.74 -20.31 2.23
N LEU A 116 3.99 -20.85 3.19
CA LEU A 116 3.24 -22.09 2.93
C LEU A 116 2.04 -21.76 2.04
N GLU A 117 1.82 -22.54 0.97
CA GLU A 117 0.75 -22.25 -0.01
C GLU A 117 -0.66 -22.50 0.57
N ASP A 118 -0.83 -23.48 1.44
CA ASP A 118 -2.15 -23.92 1.91
C ASP A 118 -2.14 -24.31 3.40
N LEU A 119 -3.00 -23.65 4.18
CA LEU A 119 -3.29 -23.95 5.60
C LEU A 119 -4.80 -24.24 5.82
N SER A 120 -5.54 -24.54 4.75
CA SER A 120 -6.98 -24.78 4.79
C SER A 120 -7.40 -26.02 5.59
N SER A 121 -6.46 -26.95 5.82
CA SER A 121 -6.65 -28.18 6.60
C SER A 121 -6.71 -27.94 8.11
N TRP A 122 -6.33 -26.76 8.59
CA TRP A 122 -6.28 -26.46 10.02
C TRP A 122 -7.68 -26.23 10.59
N GLU A 123 -7.97 -26.89 11.71
CA GLU A 123 -9.23 -26.76 12.44
C GLU A 123 -9.11 -25.66 13.50
N VAL A 124 -9.44 -24.43 13.13
CA VAL A 124 -9.30 -23.24 14.00
C VAL A 124 -10.57 -22.85 14.76
N SER A 125 -11.64 -23.64 14.66
CA SER A 125 -12.96 -23.37 15.27
C SER A 125 -12.97 -23.30 16.80
N SER A 126 -11.87 -23.64 17.49
CA SER A 126 -11.70 -23.48 18.94
C SER A 126 -10.82 -22.29 19.34
N VAL A 127 -10.18 -21.62 18.37
CA VAL A 127 -9.25 -20.52 18.61
C VAL A 127 -10.01 -19.26 19.05
N THR A 128 -9.49 -18.60 20.09
CA THR A 128 -10.04 -17.35 20.63
C THR A 128 -9.11 -16.15 20.48
N ASP A 129 -7.79 -16.41 20.34
CA ASP A 129 -6.75 -15.38 20.23
C ASP A 129 -5.84 -15.70 19.02
N MET A 130 -5.87 -14.83 18.01
CA MET A 130 -4.99 -14.86 16.83
C MET A 130 -4.09 -13.61 16.78
N SER A 131 -4.02 -12.83 17.87
CA SER A 131 -3.33 -11.53 17.88
C SER A 131 -1.89 -11.66 17.38
N GLU A 132 -1.51 -10.79 16.45
CA GLU A 132 -0.17 -10.72 15.85
C GLU A 132 0.33 -12.04 15.18
N MET A 133 -0.56 -12.98 14.83
CA MET A 133 -0.17 -14.32 14.36
C MET A 133 0.79 -14.30 13.17
N PHE A 134 0.54 -13.48 12.14
CA PHE A 134 1.39 -13.31 10.94
C PHE A 134 2.05 -11.94 10.87
N ARG A 135 2.15 -11.24 12.01
CA ARG A 135 2.75 -9.90 12.05
C ARG A 135 4.19 -9.95 11.55
N ARG A 136 4.51 -9.19 10.50
CA ARG A 136 5.81 -9.11 9.80
C ARG A 136 6.24 -10.42 9.12
N ALA A 137 5.32 -11.36 8.89
CA ALA A 137 5.54 -12.50 8.00
C ALA A 137 5.42 -12.02 6.53
N SER A 138 6.42 -11.27 6.07
CA SER A 138 6.36 -10.49 4.82
C SER A 138 6.07 -11.31 3.56
N SER A 139 6.46 -12.59 3.53
CA SER A 139 6.26 -13.50 2.38
C SER A 139 4.97 -14.32 2.48
N PHE A 140 4.24 -14.23 3.59
CA PHE A 140 3.05 -15.05 3.81
C PHE A 140 1.91 -14.65 2.89
N ASN A 141 1.37 -15.63 2.17
CA ASN A 141 0.20 -15.48 1.30
C ASN A 141 -0.54 -16.82 1.15
N GLY A 142 -0.52 -17.68 2.18
CA GLY A 142 -1.13 -19.01 2.15
C GLY A 142 -2.64 -18.98 2.32
N ASP A 143 -3.35 -19.92 1.69
CA ASP A 143 -4.82 -20.00 1.78
C ASP A 143 -5.28 -20.32 3.22
N ILE A 144 -6.13 -19.44 3.73
CA ILE A 144 -6.78 -19.47 5.05
C ILE A 144 -8.27 -19.11 4.95
N SER A 145 -8.84 -19.19 3.75
CA SER A 145 -10.22 -18.81 3.47
C SER A 145 -11.25 -19.76 4.10
N SER A 146 -10.87 -20.99 4.44
CA SER A 146 -11.76 -21.99 5.06
C SER A 146 -11.88 -21.87 6.58
N TRP A 147 -11.11 -20.97 7.20
CA TRP A 147 -11.01 -20.89 8.67
C TRP A 147 -12.30 -20.39 9.32
N ASP A 148 -12.82 -21.15 10.29
CA ASP A 148 -13.94 -20.72 11.14
C ASP A 148 -13.43 -19.83 12.27
N THR A 149 -13.55 -18.50 12.09
CA THR A 149 -13.10 -17.50 13.06
C THR A 149 -14.18 -17.05 14.04
N SER A 150 -15.36 -17.69 14.07
CA SER A 150 -16.54 -17.23 14.83
C SER A 150 -16.31 -17.06 16.34
N ARG A 151 -15.32 -17.76 16.89
CA ARG A 151 -14.93 -17.70 18.32
C ARG A 151 -13.74 -16.81 18.61
N VAL A 152 -13.06 -16.28 17.58
CA VAL A 152 -11.91 -15.41 17.75
C VAL A 152 -12.38 -14.06 18.24
N THR A 153 -11.87 -13.63 19.39
CA THR A 153 -12.19 -12.35 20.02
C THR A 153 -11.06 -11.34 19.90
N ASP A 154 -9.82 -11.81 19.80
CA ASP A 154 -8.64 -10.97 19.59
C ASP A 154 -8.00 -11.29 18.22
N MET A 155 -8.18 -10.35 17.29
CA MET A 155 -7.65 -10.39 15.92
C MET A 155 -6.64 -9.27 15.67
N ASP A 156 -6.20 -8.57 16.72
CA ASP A 156 -5.40 -7.38 16.54
C ASP A 156 -4.07 -7.72 15.84
N SER A 157 -3.73 -6.93 14.81
CA SER A 157 -2.48 -7.01 14.07
C SER A 157 -2.16 -8.37 13.41
N ILE A 158 -3.14 -9.24 13.10
CA ILE A 158 -2.87 -10.57 12.50
C ILE A 158 -1.92 -10.47 11.30
N PHE A 159 -2.16 -9.56 10.34
CA PHE A 159 -1.38 -9.43 9.10
C PHE A 159 -0.53 -8.14 9.07
N ALA A 160 -0.27 -7.52 10.21
CA ALA A 160 0.49 -6.28 10.27
C ALA A 160 1.91 -6.48 9.70
N GLY A 161 2.22 -5.88 8.55
CA GLY A 161 3.50 -5.99 7.85
C GLY A 161 3.66 -7.27 7.03
N ALA A 162 2.59 -8.05 6.82
CA ALA A 162 2.57 -9.17 5.88
C ALA A 162 2.40 -8.61 4.45
N SER A 163 3.47 -8.02 3.91
CA SER A 163 3.44 -7.21 2.68
C SER A 163 2.91 -7.93 1.44
N SER A 164 3.10 -9.25 1.35
CA SER A 164 2.66 -10.08 0.21
C SER A 164 1.25 -10.65 0.38
N PHE A 165 0.62 -10.50 1.56
CA PHE A 165 -0.66 -11.12 1.86
C PHE A 165 -1.81 -10.47 1.06
N ASN A 166 -2.58 -11.30 0.36
CA ASN A 166 -3.73 -10.88 -0.45
C ASN A 166 -4.75 -12.01 -0.64
N GLN A 167 -4.96 -12.87 0.38
CA GLN A 167 -5.91 -13.98 0.31
C GLN A 167 -7.32 -13.57 0.73
N ASP A 168 -8.32 -14.27 0.18
CA ASP A 168 -9.74 -14.02 0.45
C ASP A 168 -10.10 -14.28 1.94
N LEU A 169 -10.76 -13.30 2.55
CA LEU A 169 -11.22 -13.30 3.95
C LEU A 169 -12.73 -13.07 4.06
N SER A 170 -13.47 -13.18 2.96
CA SER A 170 -14.92 -12.89 2.91
C SER A 170 -15.76 -13.85 3.77
N THR A 171 -15.23 -15.03 4.09
CA THR A 171 -15.84 -16.06 4.94
C THR A 171 -15.56 -15.87 6.43
N TRP A 172 -14.62 -15.00 6.80
CA TRP A 172 -14.22 -14.79 8.18
C TRP A 172 -15.36 -14.10 8.97
N ASP A 173 -15.71 -14.70 10.11
CA ASP A 173 -16.64 -14.11 11.06
C ASP A 173 -15.89 -13.24 12.07
N VAL A 174 -16.10 -11.93 11.99
CA VAL A 174 -15.54 -10.92 12.90
C VAL A 174 -16.56 -10.41 13.92
N SER A 175 -17.75 -10.99 13.99
CA SER A 175 -18.87 -10.49 14.82
C SER A 175 -18.64 -10.61 16.33
N SER A 176 -17.61 -11.37 16.74
CA SER A 176 -17.17 -11.52 18.12
C SER A 176 -16.08 -10.51 18.54
N ALA A 177 -15.47 -9.81 17.59
CA ALA A 177 -14.37 -8.87 17.86
C ALA A 177 -14.88 -7.50 18.34
N GLU A 178 -14.28 -6.98 19.41
CA GLU A 178 -14.50 -5.59 19.86
C GLU A 178 -13.51 -4.62 19.21
N THR A 179 -12.36 -5.10 18.73
CA THR A 179 -11.33 -4.30 18.09
C THR A 179 -10.88 -4.95 16.78
N LEU A 180 -10.64 -4.11 15.77
CA LEU A 180 -9.98 -4.49 14.52
C LEU A 180 -8.75 -3.60 14.35
N ARG A 181 -7.83 -3.62 15.32
CA ARG A 181 -6.68 -2.70 15.31
C ARG A 181 -5.56 -3.29 14.48
N GLU A 182 -5.00 -2.47 13.60
CA GLU A 182 -3.74 -2.77 12.89
C GLU A 182 -3.74 -4.07 12.07
N ILE A 183 -4.90 -4.70 11.77
CA ILE A 183 -4.96 -6.03 11.12
C ILE A 183 -4.16 -6.05 9.82
N PHE A 184 -4.33 -5.05 8.96
CA PHE A 184 -3.66 -4.92 7.67
C PHE A 184 -2.62 -3.80 7.65
N TRP A 185 -2.13 -3.37 8.82
CA TRP A 185 -1.14 -2.29 8.88
C TRP A 185 0.13 -2.68 8.10
N GLY A 186 0.44 -2.01 6.98
CA GLY A 186 1.58 -2.32 6.12
C GLY A 186 1.43 -3.60 5.27
N ALA A 187 0.22 -4.15 5.15
CA ALA A 187 -0.07 -5.24 4.21
C ALA A 187 -0.24 -4.66 2.79
N SER A 188 0.87 -4.23 2.19
CA SER A 188 0.89 -3.39 0.97
C SER A 188 0.17 -4.00 -0.25
N SER A 189 0.11 -5.33 -0.37
CA SER A 189 -0.55 -6.03 -1.49
C SER A 189 -2.03 -6.33 -1.25
N PHE A 190 -2.54 -6.14 -0.04
CA PHE A 190 -3.87 -6.58 0.34
C PHE A 190 -4.95 -5.71 -0.33
N ASN A 191 -5.88 -6.34 -1.05
CA ASN A 191 -6.99 -5.67 -1.73
C ASN A 191 -8.20 -6.61 -1.93
N GLN A 192 -8.54 -7.42 -0.92
CA GLN A 192 -9.67 -8.36 -0.98
C GLN A 192 -10.96 -7.78 -0.39
N ASP A 193 -12.09 -8.24 -0.90
CA ASP A 193 -13.42 -7.79 -0.48
C ASP A 193 -13.71 -8.17 0.99
N LEU A 194 -14.09 -7.17 1.78
CA LEU A 194 -14.43 -7.29 3.20
C LEU A 194 -15.88 -6.84 3.50
N SER A 195 -16.69 -6.64 2.47
CA SER A 195 -18.06 -6.11 2.60
C SER A 195 -18.99 -7.00 3.43
N SER A 196 -18.69 -8.30 3.55
CA SER A 196 -19.44 -9.28 4.34
C SER A 196 -19.18 -9.21 5.86
N TRP A 197 -18.14 -8.48 6.30
CA TRP A 197 -17.75 -8.44 7.70
C TRP A 197 -18.79 -7.73 8.57
N ASN A 198 -19.22 -8.40 9.63
CA ASN A 198 -20.14 -7.81 10.62
C ASN A 198 -19.37 -7.01 11.67
N THR A 199 -19.24 -5.70 11.47
CA THR A 199 -18.50 -4.78 12.36
C THR A 199 -19.34 -4.18 13.49
N SER A 200 -20.58 -4.63 13.70
CA SER A 200 -21.53 -3.98 14.63
C SER A 200 -21.07 -3.90 16.09
N ARG A 201 -20.12 -4.76 16.52
CA ARG A 201 -19.54 -4.72 17.88
C ARG A 201 -18.23 -3.94 17.98
N VAL A 202 -17.64 -3.55 16.86
CA VAL A 202 -16.30 -2.97 16.82
C VAL A 202 -16.34 -1.56 17.42
N VAL A 203 -15.48 -1.32 18.41
CA VAL A 203 -15.31 -0.01 19.06
C VAL A 203 -14.05 0.73 18.61
N SER A 204 -13.08 0.03 18.01
CA SER A 204 -11.83 0.61 17.51
C SER A 204 -11.38 -0.03 16.20
N MET A 205 -11.14 0.81 15.19
CA MET A 205 -10.58 0.46 13.87
C MET A 205 -9.23 1.15 13.65
N LYS A 206 -8.53 1.48 14.75
CA LYS A 206 -7.27 2.21 14.71
C LYS A 206 -6.28 1.49 13.78
N ARG A 207 -5.77 2.24 12.80
CA ARG A 207 -4.73 1.80 11.86
C ARG A 207 -5.06 0.53 11.08
N LEU A 208 -6.34 0.20 10.92
CA LEU A 208 -6.76 -1.06 10.29
C LEU A 208 -6.12 -1.29 8.91
N PHE A 209 -6.09 -0.25 8.07
CA PHE A 209 -5.50 -0.25 6.72
C PHE A 209 -4.33 0.73 6.58
N LYS A 210 -3.69 1.11 7.69
CA LYS A 210 -2.56 2.04 7.63
C LYS A 210 -1.46 1.43 6.73
N ASP A 211 -0.91 2.18 5.80
CA ASP A 211 0.13 1.77 4.85
C ASP A 211 -0.26 0.54 3.97
N ALA A 212 -1.55 0.17 3.90
CA ALA A 212 -2.08 -0.85 2.99
C ALA A 212 -2.29 -0.23 1.59
N SER A 213 -1.17 0.06 0.92
CA SER A 213 -1.14 0.94 -0.26
C SER A 213 -2.07 0.53 -1.40
N SER A 214 -2.31 -0.77 -1.62
CA SER A 214 -3.16 -1.28 -2.72
C SER A 214 -4.65 -1.38 -2.36
N PHE A 215 -5.03 -1.17 -1.09
CA PHE A 215 -6.39 -1.42 -0.63
C PHE A 215 -7.37 -0.37 -1.17
N ASN A 216 -8.41 -0.81 -1.88
CA ASN A 216 -9.44 0.07 -2.46
C ASN A 216 -10.81 -0.64 -2.59
N GLN A 217 -11.22 -1.41 -1.58
CA GLN A 217 -12.48 -2.17 -1.59
C GLN A 217 -13.61 -1.43 -0.89
N ASP A 218 -14.85 -1.67 -1.34
CA ASP A 218 -16.06 -1.03 -0.83
C ASP A 218 -16.34 -1.47 0.63
N LEU A 219 -16.50 -0.47 1.51
CA LEU A 219 -16.79 -0.64 2.94
C LEU A 219 -18.12 0.00 3.36
N SER A 220 -18.98 0.36 2.40
CA SER A 220 -20.23 1.08 2.63
C SER A 220 -21.25 0.31 3.48
N LEU A 221 -21.13 -1.03 3.55
CA LEU A 221 -21.99 -1.94 4.33
C LEU A 221 -21.56 -2.11 5.79
N TRP A 222 -20.41 -1.58 6.20
CA TRP A 222 -19.93 -1.71 7.57
C TRP A 222 -20.77 -0.90 8.56
N ASP A 223 -21.14 -1.52 9.67
CA ASP A 223 -21.76 -0.83 10.80
C ASP A 223 -20.66 -0.17 11.65
N THR A 224 -20.59 1.16 11.56
CA THR A 224 -19.64 2.00 12.30
C THR A 224 -20.25 2.68 13.52
N SER A 225 -21.53 2.39 13.84
CA SER A 225 -22.29 3.12 14.87
C SER A 225 -21.74 3.02 16.30
N ASN A 226 -20.93 1.99 16.58
CA ASN A 226 -20.27 1.78 17.88
C ASN A 226 -18.79 2.20 17.91
N VAL A 227 -18.21 2.60 16.76
CA VAL A 227 -16.80 2.92 16.64
C VAL A 227 -16.50 4.26 17.32
N ARG A 228 -15.45 4.27 18.15
CA ARG A 228 -14.97 5.47 18.87
C ARG A 228 -13.62 5.97 18.40
N ASP A 229 -12.78 5.07 17.87
CA ASP A 229 -11.39 5.34 17.50
C ASP A 229 -11.11 4.87 16.07
N MET A 230 -10.95 5.83 15.16
CA MET A 230 -10.60 5.62 13.74
C MET A 230 -9.20 6.18 13.41
N ARG A 231 -8.33 6.34 14.41
CA ARG A 231 -7.01 6.95 14.23
C ARG A 231 -6.20 6.23 13.16
N SER A 232 -5.74 6.99 12.19
CA SER A 232 -4.91 6.53 11.07
C SER A 232 -5.46 5.32 10.34
N MET A 233 -6.79 5.12 10.31
CA MET A 233 -7.41 3.93 9.73
C MET A 233 -6.95 3.68 8.28
N PHE A 234 -6.86 4.73 7.46
CA PHE A 234 -6.42 4.70 6.06
C PHE A 234 -5.12 5.48 5.84
N GLY A 235 -4.35 5.75 6.90
CA GLY A 235 -3.14 6.56 6.75
C GLY A 235 -2.12 5.83 5.86
N GLY A 236 -1.71 6.37 4.72
CA GLY A 236 -0.81 5.72 3.76
C GLY A 236 -1.49 4.68 2.85
N ALA A 237 -2.81 4.52 2.92
CA ALA A 237 -3.58 3.72 1.97
C ALA A 237 -3.74 4.50 0.65
N SER A 238 -2.66 4.62 -0.11
CA SER A 238 -2.54 5.53 -1.26
C SER A 238 -3.59 5.34 -2.34
N SER A 239 -4.06 4.12 -2.58
CA SER A 239 -5.08 3.81 -3.60
C SER A 239 -6.53 3.92 -3.10
N PHE A 240 -6.76 4.12 -1.81
CA PHE A 240 -8.11 4.08 -1.25
C PHE A 240 -8.94 5.31 -1.64
N ASN A 241 -10.08 5.11 -2.29
CA ASN A 241 -11.00 6.17 -2.72
C ASN A 241 -12.47 5.70 -2.78
N GLN A 242 -12.92 4.92 -1.80
CA GLN A 242 -14.28 4.36 -1.76
C GLN A 242 -15.24 5.23 -0.94
N ASP A 243 -16.52 5.26 -1.35
CA ASP A 243 -17.56 6.07 -0.71
C ASP A 243 -17.80 5.63 0.74
N LEU A 244 -17.69 6.58 1.67
CA LEU A 244 -17.89 6.39 3.11
C LEU A 244 -19.05 7.26 3.66
N SER A 245 -19.89 7.81 2.79
CA SER A 245 -20.98 8.72 3.15
C SER A 245 -22.06 8.05 4.03
N THR A 246 -22.15 6.72 4.00
CA THR A 246 -23.09 5.91 4.79
C THR A 246 -22.66 5.66 6.23
N TRP A 247 -21.40 5.96 6.58
CA TRP A 247 -20.87 5.64 7.90
C TRP A 247 -21.48 6.50 9.01
N VAL A 248 -21.72 5.87 10.15
CA VAL A 248 -22.28 6.51 11.34
C VAL A 248 -21.16 6.91 12.29
N THR A 249 -20.79 8.19 12.29
CA THR A 249 -19.64 8.70 13.07
C THR A 249 -20.00 9.34 14.42
N SER A 250 -21.29 9.31 14.82
CA SER A 250 -21.79 10.01 16.02
C SER A 250 -21.18 9.59 17.38
N GLN A 251 -20.38 8.52 17.42
CA GLN A 251 -19.65 8.06 18.61
C GLN A 251 -18.12 8.24 18.49
N VAL A 252 -17.62 8.66 17.33
CA VAL A 252 -16.20 8.82 17.08
C VAL A 252 -15.65 10.00 17.88
N THR A 253 -14.55 9.76 18.59
CA THR A 253 -13.87 10.80 19.39
C THR A 253 -12.61 11.31 18.71
N THR A 254 -12.06 10.60 17.73
CA THR A 254 -10.82 11.00 17.06
C THR A 254 -10.70 10.45 15.64
N PHE A 255 -10.30 11.35 14.73
CA PHE A 255 -9.92 11.07 13.35
C PHE A 255 -8.43 11.39 13.10
N GLN A 256 -7.60 11.40 14.15
CA GLN A 256 -6.18 11.73 14.02
C GLN A 256 -5.54 10.90 12.91
N GLY A 257 -4.99 11.58 11.91
CA GLY A 257 -4.30 10.98 10.76
C GLY A 257 -5.14 10.04 9.91
N MET A 258 -6.48 10.04 9.99
CA MET A 258 -7.35 9.02 9.39
C MET A 258 -7.03 8.77 7.91
N PHE A 259 -6.77 9.82 7.13
CA PHE A 259 -6.42 9.79 5.70
C PHE A 259 -5.05 10.42 5.43
N GLN A 260 -4.15 10.48 6.43
CA GLN A 260 -2.79 10.97 6.21
C GLN A 260 -2.14 10.17 5.07
N GLU A 261 -1.58 10.80 4.04
CA GLU A 261 -0.91 10.14 2.91
C GLU A 261 -1.82 9.20 2.08
N ALA A 262 -3.15 9.28 2.26
CA ALA A 262 -4.11 8.64 1.37
C ALA A 262 -4.27 9.48 0.09
N SER A 263 -3.26 9.41 -0.79
CA SER A 263 -3.11 10.32 -1.93
C SER A 263 -4.29 10.35 -2.89
N SER A 264 -5.02 9.24 -3.07
CA SER A 264 -6.17 9.15 -3.98
C SER A 264 -7.52 9.52 -3.35
N PHE A 265 -7.60 9.69 -2.03
CA PHE A 265 -8.89 9.84 -1.34
C PHE A 265 -9.52 11.22 -1.60
N ASP A 266 -10.73 11.25 -2.18
CA ASP A 266 -11.49 12.47 -2.44
C ASP A 266 -13.02 12.24 -2.35
N GLN A 267 -13.46 11.39 -1.41
CA GLN A 267 -14.90 11.08 -1.24
C GLN A 267 -15.61 12.02 -0.28
N ASP A 268 -16.87 12.34 -0.58
CA ASP A 268 -17.69 13.24 0.23
C ASP A 268 -17.97 12.65 1.61
N ILE A 269 -17.48 13.35 2.63
CA ILE A 269 -17.65 13.04 4.06
C ILE A 269 -18.27 14.23 4.82
N SER A 270 -18.89 15.16 4.09
CA SER A 270 -19.58 16.33 4.65
C SER A 270 -20.74 15.95 5.58
N SER A 271 -21.32 14.76 5.39
CA SER A 271 -22.43 14.21 6.16
C SER A 271 -22.06 13.65 7.53
N TRP A 272 -20.76 13.48 7.82
CA TRP A 272 -20.30 12.89 9.06
C TRP A 272 -20.65 13.76 10.28
N ASP A 273 -21.15 13.11 11.33
CA ASP A 273 -21.33 13.73 12.64
C ASP A 273 -19.98 13.81 13.37
N THR A 274 -19.47 15.02 13.53
CA THR A 274 -18.20 15.31 14.20
C THR A 274 -18.37 15.93 15.59
N SER A 275 -19.59 15.98 16.12
CA SER A 275 -19.92 16.70 17.37
C SER A 275 -19.19 16.20 18.62
N LYS A 276 -18.69 14.95 18.61
CA LYS A 276 -17.90 14.36 19.71
C LYS A 276 -16.40 14.29 19.44
N VAL A 277 -15.96 14.69 18.25
CA VAL A 277 -14.56 14.55 17.84
C VAL A 277 -13.71 15.60 18.55
N THR A 278 -12.64 15.16 19.20
CA THR A 278 -11.70 16.04 19.92
C THR A 278 -10.39 16.24 19.18
N ASP A 279 -10.01 15.31 18.30
CA ASP A 279 -8.72 15.34 17.60
C ASP A 279 -8.88 14.93 16.13
N ILE A 280 -8.60 15.88 15.24
CA ILE A 280 -8.53 15.70 13.78
C ILE A 280 -7.12 15.99 13.24
N SER A 281 -6.11 16.02 14.11
CA SER A 281 -4.75 16.37 13.71
C SER A 281 -4.22 15.44 12.62
N GLY A 282 -3.62 16.05 11.60
CA GLY A 282 -3.07 15.36 10.44
C GLY A 282 -4.08 14.57 9.61
N MET A 283 -5.40 14.77 9.78
CA MET A 283 -6.43 13.92 9.15
C MET A 283 -6.24 13.76 7.64
N PHE A 284 -5.86 14.82 6.91
CA PHE A 284 -5.59 14.82 5.47
C PHE A 284 -4.15 15.24 5.15
N ARG A 285 -3.22 15.06 6.10
CA ARG A 285 -1.81 15.41 5.89
C ARG A 285 -1.25 14.61 4.71
N PHE A 286 -0.80 15.28 3.65
CA PHE A 286 -0.34 14.70 2.39
C PHE A 286 -1.39 13.85 1.64
N ALA A 287 -2.68 14.05 1.90
CA ALA A 287 -3.75 13.52 1.06
C ALA A 287 -3.90 14.42 -0.18
N SER A 288 -3.03 14.20 -1.18
CA SER A 288 -2.83 15.15 -2.29
C SER A 288 -4.09 15.44 -3.11
N SER A 289 -4.98 14.45 -3.30
CA SER A 289 -6.22 14.62 -4.08
C SER A 289 -7.40 15.20 -3.30
N PHE A 290 -7.38 15.17 -1.96
CA PHE A 290 -8.55 15.51 -1.15
C PHE A 290 -8.98 16.97 -1.33
N ASN A 291 -10.24 17.17 -1.72
CA ASN A 291 -10.81 18.49 -1.96
C ASN A 291 -12.31 18.60 -1.67
N GLN A 292 -12.81 17.94 -0.63
CA GLN A 292 -14.24 17.93 -0.27
C GLN A 292 -14.62 19.05 0.70
N ASP A 293 -15.82 19.61 0.53
CA ASP A 293 -16.36 20.68 1.40
C ASP A 293 -16.74 20.13 2.78
N LEU A 294 -16.03 20.60 3.81
CA LEU A 294 -16.24 20.21 5.21
C LEU A 294 -16.91 21.31 6.04
N SER A 295 -17.43 22.37 5.42
CA SER A 295 -18.03 23.53 6.08
C SER A 295 -19.20 23.17 7.01
N ALA A 296 -19.85 22.02 6.78
CA ALA A 296 -20.95 21.49 7.58
C ALA A 296 -20.51 20.95 8.95
N TRP A 297 -19.28 20.45 9.10
CA TRP A 297 -18.82 19.74 10.30
C TRP A 297 -18.94 20.54 11.60
N ASP A 298 -19.37 19.89 12.68
CA ASP A 298 -19.39 20.44 14.02
C ASP A 298 -18.02 20.31 14.68
N LEU A 299 -17.42 21.44 15.07
CA LEU A 299 -16.09 21.50 15.68
C LEU A 299 -16.13 21.93 17.14
N SER A 300 -17.30 21.93 17.78
CA SER A 300 -17.48 22.42 19.16
C SER A 300 -16.57 21.72 20.17
N SER A 301 -16.30 20.43 19.95
CA SER A 301 -15.48 19.58 20.82
C SER A 301 -14.03 19.44 20.38
N VAL A 302 -13.66 19.95 19.20
CA VAL A 302 -12.31 19.80 18.65
C VAL A 302 -11.31 20.61 19.47
N GLN A 303 -10.22 19.95 19.84
CA GLN A 303 -9.10 20.49 20.62
C GLN A 303 -7.80 20.54 19.81
N ASN A 304 -7.62 19.59 18.87
CA ASN A 304 -6.40 19.49 18.07
C ASN A 304 -6.70 19.47 16.56
N MET A 305 -6.15 20.46 15.86
CA MET A 305 -6.26 20.69 14.42
C MET A 305 -4.88 20.94 13.78
N GLN A 306 -3.81 20.40 14.37
CA GLN A 306 -2.47 20.50 13.78
C GLN A 306 -2.42 19.77 12.43
N GLU A 307 -1.80 20.39 11.43
CA GLU A 307 -1.47 19.79 10.13
C GLU A 307 -2.64 19.15 9.36
N VAL A 308 -3.90 19.53 9.63
CA VAL A 308 -5.11 18.87 9.05
C VAL A 308 -5.01 18.72 7.53
N PHE A 309 -4.65 19.79 6.83
CA PHE A 309 -4.53 19.84 5.37
C PHE A 309 -3.08 20.02 4.91
N ARG A 310 -2.11 19.73 5.78
CA ARG A 310 -0.71 19.94 5.43
C ARG A 310 -0.34 19.08 4.22
N GLY A 311 0.08 19.67 3.09
CA GLY A 311 0.39 18.90 1.88
C GLY A 311 -0.83 18.34 1.14
N ALA A 312 -2.06 18.72 1.50
CA ALA A 312 -3.25 18.39 0.72
C ALA A 312 -3.32 19.33 -0.51
N LEU A 313 -2.62 18.93 -1.58
CA LEU A 313 -2.31 19.78 -2.73
C LEU A 313 -3.54 20.29 -3.48
N SER A 314 -4.58 19.47 -3.56
CA SER A 314 -5.85 19.83 -4.20
C SER A 314 -6.78 20.64 -3.31
N PHE A 315 -6.57 20.65 -1.98
CA PHE A 315 -7.51 21.25 -1.04
C PHE A 315 -7.61 22.77 -1.19
N ASN A 316 -8.79 23.26 -1.58
CA ASN A 316 -9.07 24.69 -1.75
C ASN A 316 -10.48 25.12 -1.32
N GLN A 317 -11.12 24.37 -0.43
CA GLN A 317 -12.51 24.59 -0.02
C GLN A 317 -12.71 25.78 0.93
N ASP A 318 -13.87 26.41 0.84
CA ASP A 318 -14.25 27.53 1.70
C ASP A 318 -14.74 27.04 3.07
N LEU A 319 -13.83 27.06 4.04
CA LEU A 319 -14.12 26.62 5.41
C LEU A 319 -14.55 27.74 6.35
N CYS A 320 -14.83 28.96 5.86
CA CYS A 320 -16.12 29.50 6.22
C CYS A 320 -16.49 29.61 7.72
N SER A 321 -17.61 28.93 7.92
CA SER A 321 -18.25 28.54 9.16
C SER A 321 -17.33 28.03 10.25
N TRP A 322 -16.18 27.39 9.95
CA TRP A 322 -15.26 26.85 10.97
C TRP A 322 -14.74 27.96 11.87
N GLY A 323 -14.39 29.13 11.31
CA GLY A 323 -13.92 30.27 12.10
C GLY A 323 -14.95 30.73 13.12
N ILE A 324 -16.24 30.76 12.74
CA ILE A 324 -17.34 31.13 13.64
C ILE A 324 -17.54 30.05 14.72
N LYS A 325 -17.51 28.77 14.33
CA LYS A 325 -17.71 27.61 15.21
C LYS A 325 -16.63 27.48 16.29
N LEU A 326 -15.39 27.88 16.00
CA LEU A 326 -14.25 27.77 16.92
C LEU A 326 -14.13 28.94 17.91
N LEU A 327 -14.90 30.02 17.75
CA LEU A 327 -14.85 31.19 18.64
C LEU A 327 -15.15 30.80 20.10
N PRO A 328 -14.36 31.30 21.09
CA PRO A 328 -14.53 30.94 22.49
C PRO A 328 -15.94 31.18 23.05
N GLU A 329 -16.61 32.26 22.65
CA GLU A 329 -17.97 32.60 23.11
C GLU A 329 -19.03 31.60 22.61
N GLN A 330 -18.91 31.16 21.35
CA GLN A 330 -19.80 30.16 20.76
C GLN A 330 -19.61 28.79 21.43
N ARG A 331 -18.35 28.39 21.68
CA ARG A 331 -18.03 27.17 22.43
C ARG A 331 -18.53 27.25 23.88
N GLN A 332 -18.44 28.41 24.55
CA GLN A 332 -18.93 28.56 25.94
C GLN A 332 -20.45 28.50 26.04
N GLN A 333 -21.20 29.08 25.09
CA GLN A 333 -22.67 29.03 25.10
C GLN A 333 -23.22 27.61 24.89
N GLN A 334 -22.57 26.79 24.06
CA GLN A 334 -22.95 25.39 23.86
C GLN A 334 -22.58 24.51 25.07
N HIS A 335 -21.40 24.69 25.66
CA HIS A 335 -21.00 23.96 26.88
C HIS A 335 -21.83 24.32 28.13
N GLN A 336 -22.33 25.56 28.23
CA GLN A 336 -23.21 25.97 29.33
C GLN A 336 -24.55 25.22 29.37
N GLN A 337 -24.96 24.57 28.27
CA GLN A 337 -26.13 23.69 28.26
C GLN A 337 -25.81 22.26 28.75
N GLN A 338 -24.53 21.87 28.88
CA GLN A 338 -24.14 20.49 29.17
C GLN A 338 -23.48 20.22 30.54
N GLN A 339 -22.83 21.19 31.22
CA GLN A 339 -22.56 21.12 32.68
C GLN A 339 -21.76 22.34 33.22
N GLN A 340 -22.04 22.70 34.48
CA GLN A 340 -21.33 23.73 35.26
C GLN A 340 -19.99 23.20 35.80
N GLN A 341 -18.87 23.44 35.11
CA GLN A 341 -17.54 23.41 35.75
C GLN A 341 -16.65 24.53 35.22
N GLN A 342 -16.02 25.24 36.17
CA GLN A 342 -15.05 26.32 35.96
C GLN A 342 -13.70 25.76 35.50
N GLN A 343 -13.59 25.37 34.23
CA GLN A 343 -12.29 25.15 33.58
C GLN A 343 -12.04 26.28 32.59
N GLN A 344 -10.83 26.85 32.61
CA GLN A 344 -10.38 27.78 31.58
C GLN A 344 -10.55 27.11 30.20
N PRO A 345 -10.99 27.83 29.16
CA PRO A 345 -11.12 27.24 27.82
C PRO A 345 -9.77 26.65 27.40
N GLN A 346 -9.72 25.34 27.12
CA GLN A 346 -8.55 24.74 26.49
C GLN A 346 -8.32 25.41 25.12
N GLU A 347 -7.10 25.89 24.93
CA GLU A 347 -6.65 26.49 23.67
C GLU A 347 -6.62 25.41 22.58
N ILE A 348 -7.14 25.73 21.40
CA ILE A 348 -7.13 24.82 20.25
C ILE A 348 -5.73 24.86 19.64
N THR A 349 -5.10 23.70 19.44
CA THR A 349 -3.81 23.64 18.75
C THR A 349 -4.01 23.62 17.23
N MET A 350 -3.62 24.71 16.56
CA MET A 350 -3.62 24.86 15.09
C MET A 350 -2.22 25.28 14.65
N THR A 351 -1.39 24.30 14.30
CA THR A 351 -0.04 24.54 13.77
C THR A 351 0.08 23.86 12.42
N ASP A 352 0.61 24.59 11.44
CA ASP A 352 0.84 24.17 10.07
C ASP A 352 -0.41 23.53 9.41
N MET A 353 -1.61 24.00 9.76
CA MET A 353 -2.89 23.40 9.35
C MET A 353 -3.06 23.40 7.82
N PHE A 354 -2.67 24.49 7.17
CA PHE A 354 -2.75 24.69 5.71
C PHE A 354 -1.37 24.71 5.04
N ALA A 355 -0.31 24.33 5.76
CA ALA A 355 1.06 24.33 5.23
C ALA A 355 1.14 23.45 3.97
N GLU A 356 1.68 23.96 2.86
CA GLU A 356 1.83 23.17 1.61
C GLU A 356 0.50 22.63 1.03
N SER A 357 -0.64 23.18 1.43
CA SER A 357 -1.96 22.85 0.85
C SER A 357 -2.23 23.62 -0.46
N GLY A 358 -3.31 23.28 -1.15
CA GLY A 358 -3.80 24.01 -2.33
C GLY A 358 -4.25 25.46 -2.10
N CYS A 359 -4.18 25.95 -0.86
CA CYS A 359 -4.58 27.30 -0.49
C CYS A 359 -3.42 28.31 -0.56
N TYR A 360 -3.70 29.42 -1.24
CA TYR A 360 -2.75 30.52 -1.48
C TYR A 360 -2.07 31.09 -0.22
N LEU A 361 -2.82 31.15 0.89
CA LEU A 361 -2.32 31.58 2.19
C LEU A 361 -2.23 30.34 3.08
N SER A 362 -1.02 29.84 3.27
CA SER A 362 -0.72 28.69 4.13
C SER A 362 -0.46 29.07 5.61
N MET A 363 -0.86 30.29 6.01
CA MET A 363 -0.69 30.78 7.38
C MET A 363 -1.79 30.27 8.29
N ASP A 364 -1.41 29.85 9.50
CA ASP A 364 -2.35 29.33 10.49
C ASP A 364 -3.36 30.38 10.98
N PRO A 365 -4.57 29.94 11.35
CA PRO A 365 -5.54 30.77 12.03
C PRO A 365 -5.05 31.43 13.33
N HIS A 366 -5.19 32.75 13.40
CA HIS A 366 -5.19 33.46 14.68
C HIS A 366 -6.64 33.66 15.14
N LEU A 367 -7.10 32.83 16.08
CA LEU A 367 -8.40 32.98 16.74
C LEU A 367 -8.35 34.16 17.76
N LEU A 368 -8.40 35.40 17.27
CA LEU A 368 -8.58 36.60 18.11
C LEU A 368 -10.05 37.04 18.13
N GLN A 369 -10.46 37.68 19.25
CA GLN A 369 -11.85 37.99 19.60
C GLN A 369 -12.70 38.71 18.54
N ASP A 370 -12.09 39.38 17.54
CA ASP A 370 -12.81 40.23 16.58
C ASP A 370 -12.52 39.92 15.10
N SER A 371 -11.83 38.81 14.78
CA SER A 371 -11.54 38.45 13.39
C SER A 371 -11.76 36.97 13.13
N ALA A 372 -12.78 36.65 12.35
CA ALA A 372 -13.02 35.33 11.77
C ALA A 372 -11.97 34.91 10.71
N GLY A 373 -10.71 35.31 10.86
CA GLY A 373 -9.62 34.86 9.99
C GLY A 373 -9.17 33.47 10.41
N PRO A 374 -8.72 32.58 9.50
CA PRO A 374 -8.49 32.58 8.06
C PRO A 374 -9.29 31.42 7.40
N PHE A 375 -10.37 31.00 8.04
CA PHE A 375 -11.30 30.04 7.44
C PHE A 375 -12.12 30.75 6.36
N CYS A 376 -12.43 32.03 6.60
CA CYS A 376 -13.24 32.88 5.74
C CYS A 376 -12.46 33.97 5.00
N SER A 377 -12.74 34.08 3.70
CA SER A 377 -12.71 35.30 2.86
C SER A 377 -11.39 35.89 2.33
N SER A 378 -10.20 35.31 2.56
CA SER A 378 -8.97 35.80 1.85
C SER A 378 -7.91 34.72 1.56
N THR A 379 -8.07 33.57 2.18
CA THR A 379 -7.35 32.31 1.99
C THR A 379 -8.00 31.56 0.83
N CYS A 380 -7.21 31.24 -0.20
CA CYS A 380 -7.65 30.61 -1.46
C CYS A 380 -8.55 31.54 -2.34
N LYS A 381 -8.05 32.75 -2.71
CA LYS A 381 -8.59 33.51 -3.88
C LYS A 381 -8.77 32.56 -5.08
N GLU A 382 -9.69 32.87 -6.00
CA GLU A 382 -9.82 32.20 -7.30
C GLU A 382 -8.43 31.79 -7.81
N ARG A 383 -8.18 30.48 -7.92
CA ARG A 383 -6.88 29.99 -8.37
C ARG A 383 -6.56 30.69 -9.69
N VAL A 384 -5.40 31.33 -9.77
CA VAL A 384 -4.91 31.85 -11.04
C VAL A 384 -4.56 30.63 -11.87
N CYS A 385 -5.46 30.26 -12.79
CA CYS A 385 -5.27 29.10 -13.64
C CYS A 385 -4.41 29.44 -14.85
N PHE A 386 -3.66 28.46 -15.32
CA PHE A 386 -3.02 28.54 -16.64
C PHE A 386 -4.07 28.30 -17.72
N TYR A 387 -4.10 29.17 -18.73
CA TYR A 387 -5.05 29.10 -19.84
C TYR A 387 -4.42 28.69 -21.17
N ASN A 388 -3.09 28.60 -21.22
CA ASN A 388 -2.35 28.19 -22.39
C ASN A 388 -1.01 27.56 -22.00
N HIS A 389 -0.44 26.82 -22.94
CA HIS A 389 0.86 26.16 -22.82
C HIS A 389 1.99 27.14 -22.46
N GLN A 390 2.03 28.31 -23.09
CA GLN A 390 3.15 29.23 -22.96
C GLN A 390 3.30 29.79 -21.54
N ASP A 391 2.20 30.16 -20.90
CA ASP A 391 2.20 30.68 -19.53
C ASP A 391 2.61 29.58 -18.54
N LEU A 392 2.07 28.36 -18.73
CA LEU A 392 2.42 27.20 -17.92
C LEU A 392 3.91 26.86 -18.07
N LYS A 393 4.41 26.75 -19.30
CA LYS A 393 5.82 26.48 -19.59
C LYS A 393 6.75 27.53 -18.97
N SER A 394 6.39 28.81 -19.08
CA SER A 394 7.20 29.90 -18.53
C SER A 394 7.25 29.85 -16.99
N ALA A 395 6.14 29.50 -16.34
CA ALA A 395 6.10 29.30 -14.89
C ALA A 395 6.91 28.07 -14.46
N VAL A 396 6.79 26.95 -15.19
CA VAL A 396 7.57 25.72 -14.96
C VAL A 396 9.08 25.98 -15.10
N ASP A 397 9.50 26.69 -16.15
CA ASP A 397 10.91 27.03 -16.38
C ASP A 397 11.48 27.88 -15.24
N SER A 398 10.70 28.86 -14.79
CA SER A 398 11.08 29.72 -13.67
C SER A 398 11.09 28.94 -12.34
N TYR A 399 10.20 27.96 -12.18
CA TYR A 399 10.21 27.03 -11.04
C TYR A 399 11.42 26.08 -11.09
N SER A 400 11.90 25.70 -12.28
CA SER A 400 13.13 24.90 -12.45
C SER A 400 14.34 25.54 -11.78
N MET A 401 14.47 26.86 -11.97
CA MET A 401 15.62 27.63 -11.47
C MET A 401 15.70 27.56 -9.94
N LEU A 402 14.57 27.34 -9.25
CA LEU A 402 14.52 27.15 -7.81
C LEU A 402 15.08 25.82 -7.33
N LEU A 403 14.85 24.75 -8.10
CA LEU A 403 15.27 23.40 -7.72
C LEU A 403 16.80 23.22 -7.87
N GLU A 404 17.46 24.13 -8.58
CA GLU A 404 18.91 24.12 -8.79
C GLU A 404 19.67 24.97 -7.74
N GLU A 405 19.00 25.88 -7.02
CA GLU A 405 19.62 26.71 -5.98
C GLU A 405 19.24 26.25 -4.55
N GLU A 406 20.20 25.67 -3.81
CA GLU A 406 20.04 25.29 -2.39
C GLU A 406 19.61 26.46 -1.47
N GLU A 407 19.80 27.71 -1.89
CA GLU A 407 19.63 28.91 -1.04
C GLU A 407 18.17 29.32 -0.82
N CYS A 408 17.26 29.14 -1.79
CA CYS A 408 15.86 29.56 -1.60
C CYS A 408 15.11 28.62 -0.63
N SER A 409 15.49 27.34 -0.56
CA SER A 409 14.84 26.31 0.29
C SER A 409 15.15 26.43 1.79
N ARG A 410 16.30 27.03 2.17
CA ARG A 410 16.69 27.20 3.59
C ARG A 410 16.14 28.47 4.24
N SER A 411 15.67 29.42 3.44
CA SER A 411 15.15 30.67 3.97
C SER A 411 13.62 30.59 4.12
N LYS A 412 13.13 30.34 5.34
CA LYS A 412 11.79 30.80 5.78
C LYS A 412 11.71 32.35 5.83
N SER A 413 12.54 33.04 5.05
CA SER A 413 12.78 34.47 5.06
C SER A 413 12.39 34.99 3.69
N ARG A 414 11.22 35.64 3.62
CA ARG A 414 10.75 36.42 2.46
C ARG A 414 11.66 37.62 2.09
N ASN A 415 12.89 37.68 2.61
CA ASN A 415 13.89 38.75 2.42
C ASN A 415 15.17 38.23 1.74
N SER A 416 15.04 37.36 0.74
CA SER A 416 16.14 37.08 -0.18
C SER A 416 16.24 38.20 -1.21
N ASN A 417 17.40 38.84 -1.34
CA ASN A 417 17.69 39.78 -2.43
C ASN A 417 18.22 39.08 -3.69
N ASN A 418 18.24 37.74 -3.72
CA ASN A 418 18.57 36.99 -4.92
C ASN A 418 17.42 37.15 -5.93
N PRO A 419 17.66 37.70 -7.15
CA PRO A 419 16.64 37.90 -8.17
C PRO A 419 15.86 36.62 -8.51
N ASP A 420 16.51 35.46 -8.47
CA ASP A 420 15.90 34.18 -8.80
C ASP A 420 14.94 33.71 -7.68
N CYS A 421 15.29 33.94 -6.40
CA CYS A 421 14.36 33.73 -5.29
C CYS A 421 13.21 34.76 -5.27
N VAL A 422 13.39 35.97 -5.81
CA VAL A 422 12.32 36.99 -5.89
C VAL A 422 11.28 36.58 -6.93
N LEU A 423 11.73 36.20 -8.14
CA LEU A 423 10.85 35.72 -9.21
C LEU A 423 10.08 34.46 -8.78
N ALA A 424 10.75 33.57 -8.05
CA ALA A 424 10.12 32.41 -7.46
C ALA A 424 9.05 32.73 -6.41
N ASN A 425 9.33 33.68 -5.51
CA ASN A 425 8.34 34.14 -4.54
C ASN A 425 7.14 34.81 -5.24
N GLU A 426 7.34 35.41 -6.41
CA GLU A 426 6.25 35.95 -7.24
C GLU A 426 5.41 34.83 -7.88
N ILE A 427 6.04 33.76 -8.38
CA ILE A 427 5.33 32.59 -8.94
C ILE A 427 4.57 31.83 -7.85
N ILE A 428 5.23 31.53 -6.73
CA ILE A 428 4.57 30.95 -5.55
C ILE A 428 3.45 31.87 -5.05
N GLY A 429 3.72 33.18 -5.06
CA GLY A 429 2.78 34.24 -4.75
C GLY A 429 1.71 34.50 -5.81
N THR A 430 1.69 33.80 -6.93
CA THR A 430 0.65 33.92 -7.97
C THR A 430 -0.12 32.62 -8.17
N TYR A 431 0.61 31.50 -8.28
CA TYR A 431 0.07 30.19 -8.65
C TYR A 431 0.05 29.18 -7.50
N GLY A 432 0.73 29.46 -6.38
CA GLY A 432 0.77 28.61 -5.20
C GLY A 432 2.03 27.73 -5.09
N PHE A 433 2.18 27.08 -3.93
CA PHE A 433 3.23 26.10 -3.65
C PHE A 433 2.64 24.91 -2.85
N PRO A 434 3.01 23.67 -3.16
CA PRO A 434 3.98 23.24 -4.19
C PRO A 434 3.40 23.25 -5.62
N ILE A 435 4.22 22.99 -6.63
CA ILE A 435 3.83 23.00 -8.06
C ILE A 435 2.62 22.10 -8.37
N GLY A 436 2.43 21.00 -7.63
CA GLY A 436 1.24 20.14 -7.75
C GLY A 436 -0.09 20.82 -7.41
N SER A 437 -0.08 21.95 -6.69
CA SER A 437 -1.28 22.74 -6.37
C SER A 437 -1.76 23.64 -7.50
N TRP A 438 -0.96 23.81 -8.57
CA TRP A 438 -1.26 24.75 -9.64
C TRP A 438 -2.55 24.39 -10.38
N CYS A 439 -3.37 25.40 -10.67
CA CYS A 439 -4.58 25.21 -11.46
C CYS A 439 -4.26 25.15 -12.95
N ILE A 440 -4.60 24.03 -13.59
CA ILE A 440 -4.55 23.88 -15.04
C ILE A 440 -5.99 24.02 -15.57
N SER A 441 -6.27 25.04 -16.38
CA SER A 441 -7.62 25.19 -16.94
C SER A 441 -7.84 24.25 -18.14
N LYS A 442 -9.12 24.00 -18.46
CA LYS A 442 -9.52 23.22 -19.64
C LYS A 442 -9.09 23.81 -20.99
N ASN A 443 -8.50 25.02 -21.02
CA ASN A 443 -7.94 25.61 -22.23
C ASN A 443 -6.49 25.18 -22.50
N VAL A 444 -5.81 24.57 -21.51
CA VAL A 444 -4.49 23.97 -21.72
C VAL A 444 -4.68 22.62 -22.39
N THR A 445 -4.40 22.57 -23.69
CA THR A 445 -4.48 21.34 -24.50
C THR A 445 -3.09 20.80 -24.87
N ASP A 446 -2.03 21.55 -24.60
CA ASP A 446 -0.65 21.23 -24.96
C ASP A 446 0.26 21.29 -23.73
N MET A 447 0.85 20.16 -23.37
CA MET A 447 1.81 19.98 -22.28
C MET A 447 3.20 19.56 -22.78
N SER A 448 3.48 19.80 -24.06
CA SER A 448 4.69 19.32 -24.69
C SER A 448 5.94 19.92 -24.04
N PHE A 449 6.94 19.10 -23.74
CA PHE A 449 8.24 19.51 -23.20
C PHE A 449 8.23 20.32 -21.90
N LEU A 450 7.13 20.35 -21.13
CA LEU A 450 7.03 21.16 -19.90
C LEU A 450 8.21 20.95 -18.95
N PHE A 451 8.60 19.69 -18.72
CA PHE A 451 9.67 19.30 -17.80
C PHE A 451 10.91 18.73 -18.51
N ALA A 452 11.07 18.98 -19.81
CA ALA A 452 12.17 18.42 -20.58
C ALA A 452 13.54 18.89 -20.05
N ASN A 453 14.46 17.95 -19.85
CA ASN A 453 15.82 18.13 -19.31
C ASN A 453 15.91 18.56 -17.82
N MET A 454 14.79 18.59 -17.09
CA MET A 454 14.81 18.88 -15.66
C MET A 454 15.30 17.69 -14.84
N LYS A 455 16.62 17.53 -14.75
CA LYS A 455 17.27 16.32 -14.20
C LYS A 455 16.94 16.02 -12.75
N THR A 456 16.70 17.05 -11.93
CA THR A 456 16.43 16.95 -10.49
C THR A 456 14.93 17.03 -10.15
N PHE A 457 14.07 17.32 -11.12
CA PHE A 457 12.63 17.47 -10.89
C PHE A 457 11.99 16.13 -10.51
N ASN A 458 11.35 16.11 -9.35
CA ASN A 458 10.58 14.97 -8.84
C ASN A 458 9.49 15.45 -7.86
N GLN A 459 8.89 16.62 -8.12
CA GLN A 459 7.81 17.16 -7.31
C GLN A 459 6.47 16.55 -7.72
N ASP A 460 5.61 16.26 -6.76
CA ASP A 460 4.28 15.70 -7.02
C ASP A 460 3.42 16.66 -7.85
N ILE A 461 2.86 16.14 -8.93
CA ILE A 461 1.94 16.80 -9.88
C ILE A 461 0.73 15.90 -10.20
N SER A 462 0.50 14.86 -9.41
CA SER A 462 -0.63 13.94 -9.55
C SER A 462 -1.99 14.66 -9.51
N GLY A 463 -2.06 15.80 -8.81
CA GLY A 463 -3.26 16.64 -8.70
C GLY A 463 -3.56 17.55 -9.90
N TRP A 464 -2.73 17.56 -10.95
CA TRP A 464 -3.00 18.37 -12.15
C TRP A 464 -4.17 17.81 -12.96
N ASP A 465 -5.10 18.69 -13.33
CA ASP A 465 -6.20 18.35 -14.25
C ASP A 465 -5.70 18.33 -15.70
N VAL A 466 -5.49 17.13 -16.23
CA VAL A 466 -5.03 16.90 -17.62
C VAL A 466 -6.14 16.49 -18.58
N SER A 467 -7.41 16.53 -18.15
CA SER A 467 -8.53 15.96 -18.91
C SER A 467 -8.84 16.68 -20.24
N SER A 468 -8.24 17.86 -20.47
CA SER A 468 -8.32 18.61 -21.74
C SER A 468 -7.11 18.44 -22.65
N VAL A 469 -6.06 17.76 -22.19
CA VAL A 469 -4.77 17.71 -22.89
C VAL A 469 -4.84 16.79 -24.10
N SER A 470 -4.37 17.28 -25.24
CA SER A 470 -4.29 16.54 -26.51
C SER A 470 -2.88 16.07 -26.87
N THR A 471 -1.84 16.71 -26.33
CA THR A 471 -0.43 16.34 -26.54
C THR A 471 0.38 16.49 -25.27
N MET A 472 1.22 15.48 -25.00
CA MET A 472 2.22 15.42 -23.94
C MET A 472 3.61 15.10 -24.52
N GLU A 473 3.85 15.49 -25.78
CA GLU A 473 5.11 15.23 -26.50
C GLU A 473 6.31 15.66 -25.66
N GLY A 474 7.20 14.72 -25.35
CA GLY A 474 8.46 15.01 -24.65
C GLY A 474 8.32 15.64 -23.28
N MET A 475 7.13 15.60 -22.64
CA MET A 475 6.82 16.33 -21.41
C MET A 475 7.88 16.14 -20.31
N PHE A 476 8.39 14.92 -20.13
CA PHE A 476 9.44 14.55 -19.16
C PHE A 476 10.72 14.03 -19.82
N SER A 477 10.97 14.39 -21.08
CA SER A 477 12.15 13.90 -21.79
C SER A 477 13.43 14.33 -21.05
N PHE A 478 14.30 13.37 -20.72
CA PHE A 478 15.53 13.54 -19.92
C PHE A 478 15.33 14.08 -18.49
N ALA A 479 14.12 14.02 -17.93
CA ALA A 479 13.86 14.29 -16.51
C ALA A 479 14.31 13.09 -15.65
N SER A 480 15.63 12.93 -15.48
CA SER A 480 16.24 11.68 -15.00
C SER A 480 15.84 11.25 -13.59
N SER A 481 15.42 12.18 -12.72
CA SER A 481 14.98 11.88 -11.34
C SER A 481 13.46 11.75 -11.17
N PHE A 482 12.67 12.03 -12.21
CA PHE A 482 11.22 12.05 -12.10
C PHE A 482 10.66 10.62 -11.95
N ASN A 483 9.90 10.40 -10.89
CA ASN A 483 9.26 9.11 -10.57
C ASN A 483 7.98 9.29 -9.72
N GLN A 484 7.18 10.32 -10.01
CA GLN A 484 5.91 10.56 -9.29
C GLN A 484 4.78 9.73 -9.89
N ASP A 485 3.87 9.25 -9.04
CA ASP A 485 2.67 8.52 -9.45
C ASP A 485 1.71 9.44 -10.22
N LEU A 486 1.37 9.03 -11.45
CA LEU A 486 0.47 9.75 -12.35
C LEU A 486 -0.77 8.91 -12.71
N SER A 487 -1.04 7.83 -11.99
CA SER A 487 -2.13 6.88 -12.28
C SER A 487 -3.52 7.52 -12.24
N SER A 488 -3.68 8.66 -11.57
CA SER A 488 -4.93 9.43 -11.46
C SER A 488 -5.28 10.28 -12.70
N TRP A 489 -4.35 10.46 -13.64
CA TRP A 489 -4.53 11.34 -14.78
C TRP A 489 -5.54 10.81 -15.81
N ASP A 490 -6.52 11.64 -16.18
CA ASP A 490 -7.42 11.37 -17.31
C ASP A 490 -6.73 11.67 -18.64
N THR A 491 -6.16 10.63 -19.26
CA THR A 491 -5.47 10.70 -20.56
C THR A 491 -6.38 10.46 -21.77
N SER A 492 -7.70 10.35 -21.57
CA SER A 492 -8.64 9.93 -22.62
C SER A 492 -8.64 10.82 -23.88
N ARG A 493 -8.14 12.05 -23.80
CA ARG A 493 -8.06 12.98 -24.94
C ARG A 493 -6.67 13.10 -25.58
N VAL A 494 -5.66 12.49 -24.98
CA VAL A 494 -4.29 12.61 -25.48
C VAL A 494 -4.15 11.80 -26.77
N THR A 495 -3.53 12.42 -27.77
CA THR A 495 -3.28 11.83 -29.08
C THR A 495 -1.78 11.65 -29.36
N ASP A 496 -0.93 12.43 -28.70
CA ASP A 496 0.53 12.38 -28.86
C ASP A 496 1.23 12.31 -27.50
N MET A 497 2.02 11.25 -27.31
CA MET A 497 2.92 11.00 -26.17
C MET A 497 4.34 10.66 -26.66
N GLN A 498 4.70 11.06 -27.89
CA GLN A 498 6.03 10.85 -28.43
C GLN A 498 7.08 11.33 -27.45
N ARG A 499 8.02 10.44 -27.11
CA ARG A 499 9.14 10.69 -26.20
C ARG A 499 8.75 11.26 -24.83
N MET A 500 7.51 11.11 -24.38
CA MET A 500 7.01 11.70 -23.12
C MET A 500 7.94 11.43 -21.94
N PHE A 501 8.47 10.21 -21.79
CA PHE A 501 9.42 9.79 -20.76
C PHE A 501 10.80 9.40 -21.31
N TRP A 502 11.16 9.84 -22.53
CA TRP A 502 12.41 9.46 -23.16
C TRP A 502 13.61 9.91 -22.32
N GLY A 503 14.37 8.96 -21.75
CA GLY A 503 15.50 9.22 -20.87
C GLY A 503 15.15 9.58 -19.42
N ALA A 504 13.88 9.45 -19.01
CA ALA A 504 13.47 9.58 -17.60
C ALA A 504 13.88 8.31 -16.81
N SER A 505 15.18 8.21 -16.50
CA SER A 505 15.80 6.97 -16.00
C SER A 505 15.26 6.46 -14.67
N ALA A 506 14.69 7.30 -13.82
CA ALA A 506 14.11 6.89 -12.54
C ALA A 506 12.64 6.43 -12.65
N PHE A 507 11.96 6.71 -13.77
CA PHE A 507 10.52 6.50 -13.88
C PHE A 507 10.15 5.01 -13.94
N ALA A 508 9.32 4.58 -12.99
CA ALA A 508 8.89 3.19 -12.77
C ALA A 508 7.47 3.06 -12.19
N GLN A 509 6.58 4.03 -12.42
CA GLN A 509 5.23 4.06 -11.86
C GLN A 509 4.21 3.30 -12.71
N ASP A 510 3.16 2.75 -12.09
CA ASP A 510 2.10 2.03 -12.81
C ASP A 510 1.13 3.00 -13.51
N LEU A 511 1.00 2.86 -14.83
CA LEU A 511 0.11 3.67 -15.67
C LEU A 511 -1.00 2.81 -16.32
N SER A 512 -1.28 1.62 -15.78
CA SER A 512 -2.30 0.70 -16.33
C SER A 512 -3.73 1.26 -16.30
N SER A 513 -3.98 2.29 -15.49
CA SER A 513 -5.26 3.00 -15.42
C SER A 513 -5.51 3.99 -16.56
N TRP A 514 -4.48 4.35 -17.34
CA TRP A 514 -4.61 5.36 -18.39
C TRP A 514 -5.46 4.89 -19.56
N ASP A 515 -6.38 5.76 -20.02
CA ASP A 515 -7.07 5.57 -21.30
C ASP A 515 -6.15 6.00 -22.45
N VAL A 516 -5.76 5.02 -23.26
CA VAL A 516 -4.82 5.18 -24.38
C VAL A 516 -5.49 4.94 -25.74
N SER A 517 -6.82 4.86 -25.75
CA SER A 517 -7.61 4.55 -26.95
C SER A 517 -7.46 5.57 -28.07
N ASN A 518 -7.14 6.83 -27.73
CA ASN A 518 -6.99 7.93 -28.69
C ASN A 518 -5.53 8.22 -29.10
N ILE A 519 -4.56 7.49 -28.55
CA ILE A 519 -3.14 7.71 -28.84
C ILE A 519 -2.82 7.32 -30.28
N GLN A 520 -2.26 8.28 -31.02
CA GLN A 520 -1.84 8.14 -32.42
C GLN A 520 -0.31 8.05 -32.54
N ASN A 521 0.42 8.67 -31.62
CA ASN A 521 1.87 8.70 -31.61
C ASN A 521 2.40 8.48 -30.18
N ALA A 522 3.16 7.40 -29.98
CA ALA A 522 3.89 7.13 -28.73
C ALA A 522 5.35 6.74 -29.02
N ASP A 523 5.90 7.20 -30.14
CA ASP A 523 7.24 6.83 -30.56
C ASP A 523 8.29 7.20 -29.49
N GLY A 524 9.10 6.22 -29.10
CA GLY A 524 10.13 6.40 -28.08
C GLY A 524 9.62 6.86 -26.71
N MET A 525 8.32 6.76 -26.41
CA MET A 525 7.70 7.27 -25.17
C MET A 525 8.49 6.88 -23.92
N PHE A 526 8.93 5.62 -23.81
CA PHE A 526 9.62 5.09 -22.64
C PHE A 526 11.09 4.70 -22.87
N ALA A 527 11.67 5.09 -24.01
CA ALA A 527 13.04 4.71 -24.31
C ALA A 527 14.01 5.24 -23.22
N GLY A 528 14.79 4.35 -22.61
CA GLY A 528 15.75 4.73 -21.55
C GLY A 528 15.16 4.98 -20.14
N THR A 529 13.94 4.50 -19.87
CA THR A 529 13.32 4.49 -18.52
C THR A 529 13.66 3.21 -17.73
N ALA A 530 13.56 3.25 -16.39
CA ALA A 530 13.78 2.08 -15.53
C ALA A 530 12.67 1.02 -15.66
N ALA A 531 11.42 1.43 -15.90
CA ALA A 531 10.29 0.51 -16.02
C ALA A 531 10.49 -0.61 -17.05
N PHE A 532 11.18 -0.33 -18.16
CA PHE A 532 11.47 -1.32 -19.21
C PHE A 532 12.60 -2.31 -18.87
N LEU A 533 13.25 -2.16 -17.71
CA LEU A 533 14.22 -3.13 -17.19
C LEU A 533 13.53 -4.25 -16.40
N ASP A 534 12.28 -4.05 -15.95
CA ASP A 534 11.47 -5.04 -15.22
C ASP A 534 10.34 -5.58 -16.13
N LYS A 535 10.46 -6.84 -16.54
CA LYS A 535 9.47 -7.50 -17.40
C LYS A 535 8.08 -7.55 -16.76
N SER A 536 7.96 -7.60 -15.44
CA SER A 536 6.66 -7.68 -14.76
C SER A 536 5.85 -6.40 -14.95
N GLN A 537 6.50 -5.23 -14.86
CA GLN A 537 5.90 -3.92 -15.09
C GLN A 537 5.53 -3.72 -16.57
N VAL A 538 6.41 -4.15 -17.47
CA VAL A 538 6.16 -4.08 -18.93
C VAL A 538 4.93 -4.90 -19.33
N CYS A 539 4.75 -6.10 -18.75
CA CYS A 539 3.59 -6.93 -19.03
C CYS A 539 2.27 -6.31 -18.54
N ARG A 540 2.28 -5.56 -17.43
CA ARG A 540 1.09 -4.84 -16.92
C ARG A 540 0.64 -3.73 -17.87
N TRP A 541 1.58 -2.99 -18.46
CA TRP A 541 1.25 -1.97 -19.45
C TRP A 541 0.80 -2.57 -20.77
N SER A 542 1.30 -3.76 -21.11
CA SER A 542 1.00 -4.42 -22.39
C SER A 542 -0.50 -4.58 -22.62
N GLU A 543 -1.32 -4.81 -21.58
CA GLU A 543 -2.76 -5.02 -21.72
C GLU A 543 -3.53 -3.74 -22.06
N ALA A 544 -3.16 -2.62 -21.46
CA ALA A 544 -3.72 -1.31 -21.76
C ALA A 544 -3.18 -0.77 -23.10
N TRP A 545 -1.92 -1.05 -23.42
CA TRP A 545 -1.19 -0.51 -24.57
C TRP A 545 -1.03 -1.49 -25.75
N LYS A 546 -1.84 -2.57 -25.81
CA LYS A 546 -1.73 -3.70 -26.78
C LYS A 546 -1.57 -3.26 -28.24
N ASN A 547 -2.03 -2.05 -28.60
CA ASN A 547 -2.01 -1.54 -29.97
C ASN A 547 -0.78 -0.68 -30.32
N LEU A 548 0.07 -0.30 -29.35
CA LEU A 548 1.20 0.63 -29.57
C LEU A 548 2.58 -0.01 -29.43
N ALA A 549 2.69 -1.18 -28.79
CA ALA A 549 3.94 -1.93 -28.70
C ALA A 549 3.71 -3.43 -28.92
N ALA A 550 4.43 -4.02 -29.87
CA ALA A 550 4.50 -5.46 -30.05
C ALA A 550 5.30 -6.08 -28.89
N VAL A 551 4.64 -6.31 -27.76
CA VAL A 551 5.19 -7.07 -26.63
C VAL A 551 4.37 -8.34 -26.47
N ASP A 552 5.04 -9.48 -26.65
CA ASP A 552 4.44 -10.81 -26.48
C ASP A 552 4.39 -11.14 -24.98
N CYS A 553 3.23 -10.98 -24.38
CA CYS A 553 2.97 -11.26 -22.96
C CYS A 553 2.15 -12.55 -22.83
N ASN A 554 2.83 -13.68 -22.97
CA ASN A 554 2.26 -14.98 -22.62
C ASN A 554 2.77 -15.44 -21.26
N GLU A 555 1.84 -15.77 -20.37
CA GLU A 555 2.07 -16.38 -19.06
C GLU A 555 2.59 -17.82 -19.14
N GLU A 556 3.02 -18.30 -17.97
CA GLU A 556 3.44 -19.63 -17.58
C GLU A 556 4.93 -19.96 -17.78
N GLY A 557 5.58 -20.15 -16.63
CA GLY A 557 6.85 -20.84 -16.51
C GLY A 557 6.82 -22.20 -17.20
N ARG A 558 7.30 -22.24 -18.43
CA ARG A 558 7.87 -23.44 -19.05
C ARG A 558 9.13 -23.05 -19.78
N THR A 559 10.23 -23.64 -19.34
CA THR A 559 11.47 -23.75 -20.09
C THR A 559 11.17 -24.43 -21.44
N THR A 560 10.93 -23.65 -22.49
CA THR A 560 11.03 -24.14 -23.86
C THR A 560 11.81 -23.15 -24.70
N THR A 561 13.01 -23.59 -25.07
CA THR A 561 13.89 -22.98 -26.07
C THR A 561 13.13 -22.60 -27.34
N SER A 562 13.36 -21.37 -27.81
CA SER A 562 12.75 -20.79 -28.99
C SER A 562 13.01 -21.60 -30.27
N SER A 563 11.97 -21.72 -31.11
CA SER A 563 12.15 -21.93 -32.54
C SER A 563 12.29 -20.58 -33.23
N ALA A 564 13.28 -20.47 -34.10
CA ALA A 564 13.43 -19.48 -35.17
C ALA A 564 13.98 -18.08 -34.81
N ALA A 565 15.26 -18.03 -34.42
CA ALA A 565 16.26 -17.14 -35.07
C ALA A 565 17.69 -17.55 -34.70
N ILE A 566 18.10 -18.78 -35.05
CA ILE A 566 19.51 -19.08 -35.31
C ILE A 566 19.60 -19.63 -36.73
N THR A 567 19.41 -18.74 -37.69
CA THR A 567 19.89 -18.93 -39.05
C THR A 567 21.10 -18.03 -39.26
N PHE A 568 22.10 -18.13 -38.38
CA PHE A 568 23.52 -17.79 -38.62
C PHE A 568 24.40 -18.22 -37.43
N ALA A 569 24.21 -19.44 -36.92
CA ALA A 569 25.23 -20.15 -36.12
C ALA A 569 25.09 -21.69 -36.27
N LEU A 570 24.63 -22.16 -37.45
CA LEU A 570 24.38 -23.58 -37.75
C LEU A 570 25.31 -24.18 -38.82
N TYR A 571 26.50 -23.60 -39.02
CA TYR A 571 27.55 -24.17 -39.89
C TYR A 571 28.85 -24.55 -39.15
N GLY A 572 28.84 -24.56 -37.81
CA GLY A 572 30.04 -24.83 -37.00
C GLY A 572 30.04 -26.12 -36.16
N CYS A 573 28.93 -26.87 -36.09
CA CYS A 573 28.82 -28.04 -35.19
C CYS A 573 28.08 -29.25 -35.79
N ILE A 574 28.05 -29.38 -37.11
CA ILE A 574 27.63 -30.62 -37.82
C ILE A 574 28.82 -31.20 -38.61
N LEU A 575 30.04 -31.03 -38.09
CA LEU A 575 31.25 -31.69 -38.63
C LEU A 575 31.98 -32.55 -37.58
N SER A 576 31.49 -32.63 -36.34
CA SER A 576 32.09 -33.44 -35.27
C SER A 576 31.29 -34.70 -34.86
N LEU A 577 30.08 -34.91 -35.42
CA LEU A 577 29.27 -36.12 -35.16
C LEU A 577 29.05 -37.01 -36.41
N LEU A 578 29.67 -36.69 -37.54
CA LEU A 578 29.76 -37.58 -38.72
C LEU A 578 31.13 -38.28 -38.84
N ILE A 579 32.10 -37.98 -37.97
CA ILE A 579 33.45 -38.59 -38.00
C ILE A 579 33.61 -39.73 -36.97
N THR A 580 32.73 -39.85 -35.97
CA THR A 580 32.75 -40.98 -35.01
C THR A 580 31.80 -42.13 -35.35
N SER A 581 30.96 -41.98 -36.38
CA SER A 581 30.00 -43.01 -36.83
C SER A 581 30.44 -43.77 -38.10
N ILE A 582 31.62 -43.46 -38.66
CA ILE A 582 32.21 -44.16 -39.83
C ILE A 582 33.48 -44.97 -39.46
N LEU A 583 33.83 -45.08 -38.17
CA LEU A 583 34.94 -45.93 -37.68
C LEU A 583 34.49 -47.12 -36.81
N MET A 584 33.21 -47.50 -36.89
CA MET A 584 32.72 -48.80 -36.36
C MET A 584 31.82 -49.54 -37.36
N ILE A 585 32.13 -49.43 -38.65
CA ILE A 585 31.84 -50.49 -39.64
C ILE A 585 33.08 -50.62 -40.55
N TYR A 586 34.19 -51.08 -39.96
CA TYR A 586 35.22 -51.94 -40.57
C TYR A 586 36.02 -52.63 -39.47
#